data_AF-A0A0D0CEB2-F1
#
_entry.id   AF-A0A0D0CEB2-F1
#
_cell.length_a   1.000
_cell.length_b   1.000
_cell.length_c   1.000
_cell.angle_alpha   90.00
_cell.angle_beta   90.00
_cell.angle_gamma   90.00
#
_symmetry.space_group_name_H-M   'P 1'
#
loop_
_entity.id
_entity.type
_entity.pdbx_description
1 polymer ?
#
loop_
_entity_poly.entity_id
_entity_poly.type
_entity_poly.pdbx_seq_one_letter_code
_entity_poly.pdbx_strand_id
1 'polypeptide(L)'
;MDISILKNSSYNIHLCSDGSSCAYCGNPHLMTVVHTNGIHGTRVSYCFHDREPDAIEQLMRAHLFLMILKDPGTVVTFHALDDFHKHNLVSKKAAYDYVGTLCHLTDGCFTAKIPDPNAKFLMAACIWRQLCLEKWTGQAYNLTAEFPHRTPNSLITFCPACPEDSFNMEPNWEKTPSLYRHMNQVLYGLDGNFHTGQYTKNMDPDDITLETVNGIGYFPDQVEVEQYLNKTPEVQEVRLLTTPFFNTLS
;
A
#
# COMPACT_ATOMS: atom_id res chain seq x y z
N MET A 1 -10.93 0.04 29.08
CA MET A 1 -12.23 0.59 29.50
C MET A 1 -12.62 1.59 28.44
N ASP A 2 -13.78 1.38 27.82
CA ASP A 2 -14.22 2.14 26.66
C ASP A 2 -14.68 3.55 27.08
N ILE A 3 -14.32 4.61 26.35
CA ILE A 3 -14.73 5.99 26.72
C ILE A 3 -16.19 6.23 26.35
N SER A 4 -16.72 5.48 25.37
CA SER A 4 -18.10 5.62 24.92
C SER A 4 -19.15 5.26 25.98
N ILE A 5 -18.81 4.40 26.94
CA ILE A 5 -19.73 4.01 28.03
C ILE A 5 -19.88 5.09 29.12
N LEU A 6 -19.03 6.13 29.10
CA LEU A 6 -19.20 7.27 29.99
C LEU A 6 -20.45 8.05 29.56
N LYS A 7 -21.43 8.19 30.46
CA LYS A 7 -22.70 8.89 30.20
C LYS A 7 -22.54 10.39 30.00
N ASN A 8 -21.42 10.96 30.46
CA ASN A 8 -21.13 12.38 30.32
C ASN A 8 -20.43 12.64 28.98
N SER A 9 -21.00 13.52 28.15
CA SER A 9 -20.42 13.94 26.87
C SER A 9 -19.14 14.76 27.02
N SER A 10 -18.73 15.08 28.24
CA SER A 10 -17.48 15.78 28.56
C SER A 10 -16.22 15.04 28.12
N TYR A 11 -16.27 13.73 27.88
CA TYR A 11 -15.13 12.93 27.44
C TYR A 11 -15.27 12.57 25.96
N ASN A 12 -14.66 13.39 25.11
CA ASN A 12 -14.60 13.18 23.66
C ASN A 12 -13.28 13.73 23.10
N ILE A 13 -12.88 13.25 21.92
CA ILE A 13 -11.71 13.71 21.18
C ILE A 13 -12.14 14.90 20.34
N HIS A 14 -11.55 16.06 20.59
CA HIS A 14 -11.77 17.26 19.78
C HIS A 14 -10.78 17.28 18.62
N LEU A 15 -11.26 17.37 17.37
CA LEU A 15 -10.42 17.41 16.17
C LEU A 15 -9.95 18.83 15.80
N CYS A 16 -9.98 19.77 16.75
CA CYS A 16 -9.47 21.12 16.54
C CYS A 16 -7.95 21.11 16.31
N SER A 17 -7.47 22.05 15.50
CA SER A 17 -6.04 22.16 15.16
C SER A 17 -5.08 22.23 16.36
N ASP A 18 -5.55 22.65 17.53
CA ASP A 18 -4.79 22.78 18.78
C ASP A 18 -5.09 21.66 19.81
N GLY A 19 -5.97 20.72 19.47
CA GLY A 19 -6.45 19.67 20.38
C GLY A 19 -7.30 20.18 21.55
N SER A 20 -7.70 21.46 21.55
CA SER A 20 -8.53 22.05 22.60
C SER A 20 -10.01 22.03 22.23
N SER A 21 -10.90 22.18 23.22
CA SER A 21 -12.33 22.34 22.96
C SER A 21 -12.61 23.77 22.52
N CYS A 22 -13.00 23.93 21.26
CA CYS A 22 -13.31 25.24 20.70
C CYS A 22 -14.82 25.54 20.79
N ALA A 23 -15.20 26.83 20.73
CA ALA A 23 -16.61 27.24 20.83
C ALA A 23 -17.49 26.77 19.66
N TYR A 24 -16.88 26.31 18.56
CA TYR A 24 -17.54 25.89 17.33
C TYR A 24 -17.42 24.38 17.10
N CYS A 25 -17.16 23.61 18.16
CA CYS A 25 -17.20 22.16 18.09
C CYS A 25 -18.64 21.67 17.86
N GLY A 26 -18.78 20.72 16.95
CA GLY A 26 -20.01 19.97 16.75
C GLY A 26 -20.40 19.10 17.92
N ASN A 27 -21.57 18.48 17.81
CA ASN A 27 -21.97 17.42 18.72
C ASN A 27 -21.00 16.23 18.61
N PRO A 28 -20.62 15.60 19.74
CA PRO A 28 -19.75 14.43 19.69
C PRO A 28 -20.43 13.24 18.99
N HIS A 29 -19.75 12.66 18.00
CA HIS A 29 -20.19 11.48 17.27
C HIS A 29 -19.57 10.23 17.88
N LEU A 30 -20.38 9.18 18.09
CA LEU A 30 -19.85 7.88 18.52
C LEU A 30 -19.03 7.26 17.38
N MET A 31 -17.83 6.80 17.71
CA MET A 31 -16.89 6.25 16.74
C MET A 31 -16.10 5.10 17.37
N THR A 32 -15.89 4.05 16.60
CA THR A 32 -15.01 2.94 16.93
C THR A 32 -13.61 3.24 16.41
N VAL A 33 -12.61 3.23 17.28
CA VAL A 33 -11.20 3.47 16.96
C VAL A 33 -10.41 2.19 17.13
N VAL A 34 -9.82 1.72 16.04
CA VAL A 34 -8.90 0.58 16.02
C VAL A 34 -7.48 1.08 16.26
N HIS A 35 -6.89 0.68 17.38
CA HIS A 35 -5.53 1.06 17.80
C HIS A 35 -4.70 -0.19 18.12
N THR A 36 -3.38 -0.07 18.24
CA THR A 36 -2.46 -1.19 18.50
C THR A 36 -2.70 -1.91 19.85
N ASN A 37 -3.37 -1.23 20.79
CA ASN A 37 -3.72 -1.78 22.10
C ASN A 37 -5.16 -2.30 22.19
N GLY A 38 -5.92 -2.32 21.08
CA GLY A 38 -7.30 -2.79 21.06
C GLY A 38 -8.25 -1.92 20.23
N ILE A 39 -9.54 -2.25 20.31
CA ILE A 39 -10.64 -1.61 19.62
C ILE A 39 -11.47 -0.89 20.67
N HIS A 40 -11.59 0.43 20.52
CA HIS A 40 -12.20 1.28 21.54
C HIS A 40 -13.35 2.07 20.95
N GLY A 41 -14.49 2.09 21.62
CA GLY A 41 -15.48 3.13 21.43
C GLY A 41 -14.98 4.46 21.99
N THR A 42 -15.22 5.54 21.26
CA THR A 42 -15.00 6.89 21.74
C THR A 42 -16.00 7.85 21.10
N ARG A 43 -15.96 9.10 21.55
CA ARG A 43 -16.72 10.17 20.93
C ARG A 43 -15.74 11.14 20.27
N VAL A 44 -16.07 11.60 19.07
CA VAL A 44 -15.24 12.52 18.30
C VAL A 44 -16.07 13.75 17.93
N SER A 45 -15.53 14.94 18.20
CA SER A 45 -16.17 16.22 17.90
C SER A 45 -15.40 16.94 16.82
N TYR A 46 -16.05 17.18 15.68
CA TYR A 46 -15.50 17.97 14.58
C TYR A 46 -15.50 19.46 14.92
N CYS A 47 -14.55 20.19 14.35
CA CYS A 47 -14.46 21.63 14.43
C CYS A 47 -15.11 22.28 13.19
N PHE A 48 -15.94 23.30 13.39
CA PHE A 48 -16.61 24.03 12.30
C PHE A 48 -16.21 25.52 12.23
N HIS A 49 -15.01 25.86 12.66
CA HIS A 49 -14.48 27.22 12.46
C HIS A 49 -14.30 27.52 10.96
N ASP A 50 -14.40 28.81 10.60
CA ASP A 50 -14.40 29.35 9.22
C ASP A 50 -13.12 29.09 8.40
N ARG A 51 -12.20 28.28 8.91
CA ARG A 51 -10.92 27.90 8.28
C ARG A 51 -10.53 26.44 8.51
N GLU A 52 -11.38 25.66 9.18
CA GLU A 52 -11.07 24.26 9.38
C GLU A 52 -11.40 23.44 8.14
N PRO A 53 -10.60 22.41 7.85
CA PRO A 53 -10.78 21.63 6.66
C PRO A 53 -11.98 20.69 6.83
N ASP A 54 -12.25 19.90 5.80
CA ASP A 54 -13.34 18.94 5.84
C ASP A 54 -13.16 17.88 6.95
N ALA A 55 -14.22 17.10 7.19
CA ALA A 55 -14.22 16.09 8.25
C ALA A 55 -13.12 15.03 8.08
N ILE A 56 -12.78 14.69 6.82
CA ILE A 56 -11.77 13.68 6.50
C ILE A 56 -10.38 14.21 6.85
N GLU A 57 -10.06 15.42 6.42
CA GLU A 57 -8.78 16.05 6.70
C GLU A 57 -8.61 16.29 8.20
N GLN A 58 -9.66 16.66 8.94
CA GLN A 58 -9.62 16.76 10.40
C GLN A 58 -9.25 15.42 11.06
N LEU A 59 -9.84 14.30 10.60
CA LEU A 59 -9.48 12.97 11.08
C LEU A 59 -8.03 12.61 10.73
N MET A 60 -7.60 12.90 9.50
CA MET A 60 -6.24 12.62 9.04
C MET A 60 -5.19 13.42 9.82
N ARG A 61 -5.47 14.70 10.14
CA ARG A 61 -4.62 15.53 11.02
C ARG A 61 -4.53 14.96 12.43
N ALA A 62 -5.59 14.30 12.91
CA ALA A 62 -5.58 13.57 14.18
C ALA A 62 -5.01 12.14 14.08
N HIS A 63 -4.40 11.76 12.95
CA HIS A 63 -3.88 10.42 12.68
C HIS A 63 -4.93 9.30 12.76
N LEU A 64 -6.17 9.64 12.43
CA LEU A 64 -7.31 8.74 12.31
C LEU A 64 -7.62 8.54 10.82
N PHE A 65 -7.42 7.32 10.33
CA PHE A 65 -7.72 6.95 8.96
C PHE A 65 -9.14 6.38 8.88
N LEU A 66 -9.95 6.90 7.96
CA LEU A 66 -11.30 6.39 7.71
C LEU A 66 -11.23 5.02 7.03
N MET A 67 -11.95 4.06 7.59
CA MET A 67 -11.96 2.71 7.02
C MET A 67 -12.90 2.61 5.81
N ILE A 68 -14.01 3.37 5.81
CA ILE A 68 -14.97 3.46 4.71
C ILE A 68 -15.54 4.89 4.66
N LEU A 69 -15.57 5.51 3.48
CA LEU A 69 -16.11 6.88 3.32
C LEU A 69 -17.61 6.98 3.59
N LYS A 70 -18.38 5.93 3.29
CA LYS A 70 -19.84 5.87 3.52
C LYS A 70 -20.25 5.58 4.97
N ASP A 71 -19.32 5.12 5.81
CA ASP A 71 -19.58 4.82 7.22
C ASP A 71 -18.43 5.36 8.10
N PRO A 72 -18.50 6.64 8.51
CA PRO A 72 -17.47 7.26 9.33
C PRO A 72 -17.46 6.75 10.78
N GLY A 73 -18.31 5.78 11.14
CA GLY A 73 -18.41 5.23 12.48
C GLY A 73 -17.21 4.36 12.89
N THR A 74 -16.30 4.01 11.98
CA THR A 74 -15.09 3.23 12.31
C THR A 74 -13.86 3.85 11.67
N VAL A 75 -12.86 4.15 12.49
CA VAL A 75 -11.56 4.65 12.08
C VAL A 75 -10.46 3.74 12.61
N VAL A 76 -9.33 3.73 11.91
CA VAL A 76 -8.12 3.04 12.33
C VAL A 76 -7.01 4.07 12.49
N THR A 77 -6.23 3.95 13.55
CA THR A 77 -5.09 4.85 13.76
C THR A 77 -3.98 4.56 12.75
N PHE A 78 -3.20 5.58 12.37
CA PHE A 78 -2.03 5.39 11.50
C PHE A 78 -1.04 4.40 12.12
N HIS A 79 -0.86 4.47 13.45
CA HIS A 79 -0.05 3.51 14.20
C HIS A 79 -0.51 2.05 14.01
N ALA A 80 -1.81 1.78 14.05
CA ALA A 80 -2.32 0.42 13.87
C ALA A 80 -2.15 -0.10 12.43
N LEU A 81 -2.27 0.78 11.42
CA LEU A 81 -2.00 0.44 10.03
C LEU A 81 -0.51 0.15 9.79
N ASP A 82 0.37 0.99 10.33
CA ASP A 82 1.82 0.83 10.24
C ASP A 82 2.33 -0.40 11.00
N ASP A 83 1.73 -0.71 12.15
CA ASP A 83 2.07 -1.90 12.93
C ASP A 83 1.61 -3.16 12.21
N PHE A 84 0.37 -3.17 11.70
CA PHE A 84 -0.12 -4.27 10.87
C PHE A 84 0.75 -4.48 9.64
N HIS A 85 1.15 -3.43 8.94
CA HIS A 85 2.01 -3.55 7.76
C HIS A 85 3.33 -4.27 8.09
N LYS A 86 3.97 -3.93 9.22
CA LYS A 86 5.19 -4.61 9.68
C LYS A 86 4.92 -6.08 10.03
N HIS A 87 3.85 -6.36 10.77
CA HIS A 87 3.46 -7.74 11.10
C HIS A 87 3.14 -8.57 9.86
N ASN A 88 2.48 -7.98 8.87
CA ASN A 88 2.16 -8.64 7.61
C ASN A 88 3.45 -8.95 6.82
N LEU A 89 4.40 -8.01 6.75
CA LEU A 89 5.66 -8.22 6.04
C LEU A 89 6.56 -9.27 6.70
N VAL A 90 6.82 -9.11 8.01
CA VAL A 90 7.82 -9.88 8.76
C VAL A 90 7.28 -11.24 9.21
N SER A 91 6.06 -11.26 9.77
CA SER A 91 5.48 -12.47 10.36
C SER A 91 4.41 -13.15 9.49
N LYS A 92 4.13 -12.61 8.29
CA LYS A 92 3.05 -13.09 7.40
C LYS A 92 1.68 -13.18 8.07
N LYS A 93 1.48 -12.35 9.11
CA LYS A 93 0.25 -12.34 9.89
C LYS A 93 -0.91 -11.87 9.02
N ALA A 94 -1.98 -12.65 8.97
CA ALA A 94 -3.21 -12.28 8.28
C ALA A 94 -3.91 -11.13 9.04
N ALA A 95 -4.67 -10.31 8.31
CA ALA A 95 -5.48 -9.25 8.92
C ALA A 95 -6.46 -9.82 9.95
N TYR A 96 -7.06 -10.98 9.66
CA TYR A 96 -7.94 -11.71 10.57
C TYR A 96 -7.28 -11.97 11.94
N ASP A 97 -6.07 -12.54 11.95
CA ASP A 97 -5.35 -12.83 13.19
C ASP A 97 -4.89 -11.56 13.92
N TYR A 98 -4.55 -10.52 13.16
CA TYR A 98 -4.17 -9.22 13.73
C TYR A 98 -5.34 -8.55 14.43
N VAL A 99 -6.48 -8.42 13.74
CA VAL A 99 -7.72 -7.88 14.32
C VAL A 99 -8.20 -8.75 15.48
N GLY A 100 -8.13 -10.08 15.36
CA GLY A 100 -8.44 -10.99 16.47
C GLY A 100 -7.57 -10.75 17.70
N THR A 101 -6.28 -10.45 17.50
CA THR A 101 -5.38 -10.06 18.60
C THR A 101 -5.85 -8.76 19.25
N LEU A 102 -6.24 -7.76 18.47
CA LEU A 102 -6.80 -6.50 19.00
C LEU A 102 -8.10 -6.72 19.78
N CYS A 103 -8.97 -7.63 19.32
CA CYS A 103 -10.16 -8.04 20.06
C CYS A 103 -9.76 -8.62 21.44
N HIS A 104 -8.79 -9.53 21.49
CA HIS A 104 -8.32 -10.10 22.76
C HIS A 104 -7.67 -9.07 23.70
N LEU A 105 -6.97 -8.06 23.16
CA LEU A 105 -6.42 -6.96 23.96
C LEU A 105 -7.52 -6.05 24.54
N THR A 106 -8.66 -5.96 23.86
CA THR A 106 -9.80 -5.15 24.29
C THR A 106 -10.58 -5.82 25.41
N ASP A 107 -10.96 -7.09 25.21
CA ASP A 107 -11.62 -7.93 26.20
C ASP A 107 -11.26 -9.40 25.93
N GLY A 108 -10.32 -9.93 26.72
CA GLY A 108 -9.87 -11.31 26.60
C GLY A 108 -10.92 -12.36 27.01
N CYS A 109 -11.99 -11.98 27.71
CA CYS A 109 -13.04 -12.89 28.16
C CYS A 109 -14.23 -12.94 27.19
N PHE A 110 -14.61 -11.80 26.59
CA PHE A 110 -15.80 -11.69 25.76
C PHE A 110 -15.53 -11.09 24.37
N THR A 111 -14.57 -11.66 23.65
CA THR A 111 -14.19 -11.19 22.31
C THR A 111 -15.35 -11.15 21.32
N ALA A 112 -16.32 -12.06 21.43
CA ALA A 112 -17.51 -12.09 20.59
C ALA A 112 -18.46 -10.88 20.75
N LYS A 113 -18.30 -10.07 21.81
CA LYS A 113 -19.08 -8.84 22.02
C LYS A 113 -18.43 -7.61 21.38
N ILE A 114 -17.19 -7.73 20.93
CA ILE A 114 -16.45 -6.64 20.30
C ILE A 114 -16.91 -6.56 18.84
N PRO A 115 -17.27 -5.37 18.32
CA PRO A 115 -17.56 -5.21 16.90
C PRO A 115 -16.38 -5.72 16.07
N ASP A 116 -16.64 -6.53 15.05
CA ASP A 116 -15.58 -7.03 14.16
C ASP A 116 -15.29 -6.02 13.04
N PRO A 117 -14.15 -5.30 13.06
CA PRO A 117 -13.81 -4.34 12.02
C PRO A 117 -13.09 -4.99 10.82
N ASN A 118 -12.87 -6.31 10.80
CA ASN A 118 -11.91 -6.95 9.91
C ASN A 118 -12.14 -6.67 8.42
N ALA A 119 -13.38 -6.78 7.93
CA ALA A 119 -13.69 -6.46 6.53
C ALA A 119 -13.34 -5.01 6.16
N LYS A 120 -13.68 -4.06 7.05
CA LYS A 120 -13.33 -2.63 6.86
C LYS A 120 -11.83 -2.42 7.00
N PHE A 121 -11.16 -3.19 7.85
CA PHE A 121 -9.73 -3.08 8.14
C PHE A 121 -8.88 -3.50 6.96
N LEU A 122 -9.28 -4.55 6.25
CA LEU A 122 -8.62 -4.97 5.01
C LEU A 122 -8.62 -3.86 3.97
N MET A 123 -9.76 -3.21 3.74
CA MET A 123 -9.87 -2.09 2.81
C MET A 123 -8.95 -0.92 3.23
N ALA A 124 -9.02 -0.52 4.51
CA ALA A 124 -8.16 0.54 5.05
C ALA A 124 -6.67 0.21 4.87
N ALA A 125 -6.28 -1.04 5.15
CA ALA A 125 -4.90 -1.50 4.98
C ALA A 125 -4.47 -1.58 3.51
N CYS A 126 -5.36 -1.90 2.57
CA CYS A 126 -5.09 -1.83 1.13
C CYS A 126 -4.81 -0.38 0.70
N ILE A 127 -5.69 0.56 1.04
CA ILE A 127 -5.52 1.97 0.68
C ILE A 127 -4.28 2.55 1.35
N TRP A 128 -4.03 2.23 2.62
CA TRP A 128 -2.83 2.67 3.33
C TRP A 128 -1.55 2.23 2.62
N ARG A 129 -1.48 0.97 2.19
CA ARG A 129 -0.33 0.45 1.43
C ARG A 129 -0.13 1.22 0.12
N GLN A 130 -1.20 1.51 -0.61
CA GLN A 130 -1.13 2.31 -1.84
C GLN A 130 -0.59 3.72 -1.57
N LEU A 131 -1.12 4.42 -0.55
CA LEU A 131 -0.63 5.74 -0.16
C LEU A 131 0.84 5.72 0.29
N CYS A 132 1.26 4.68 1.02
CA CYS A 132 2.66 4.49 1.37
C CYS A 132 3.53 4.27 0.13
N LEU A 133 3.08 3.47 -0.84
CA LEU A 133 3.80 3.25 -2.10
C LEU A 133 3.96 4.55 -2.87
N GLU A 134 2.91 5.34 -3.05
CA GLU A 134 2.97 6.65 -3.73
C GLU A 134 3.90 7.62 -3.02
N LYS A 135 3.92 7.62 -1.68
CA LYS A 135 4.85 8.43 -0.89
C LYS A 135 6.30 7.96 -1.08
N TRP A 136 6.57 6.66 -0.99
CA TRP A 136 7.92 6.10 -1.05
C TRP A 136 8.54 6.17 -2.44
N THR A 137 7.73 6.02 -3.48
CA THR A 137 8.16 6.15 -4.88
C THR A 137 8.28 7.60 -5.32
N GLY A 138 7.82 8.55 -4.49
CA GLY A 138 7.86 9.99 -4.77
C GLY A 138 6.74 10.47 -5.69
N GLN A 139 5.79 9.61 -6.05
CA GLN A 139 4.67 9.97 -6.92
C GLN A 139 3.75 11.02 -6.28
N ALA A 140 3.55 10.95 -4.97
CA ALA A 140 2.81 11.97 -4.22
C ALA A 140 3.43 13.38 -4.31
N TYR A 141 4.71 13.47 -4.71
CA TYR A 141 5.46 14.72 -4.87
C TYR A 141 5.77 15.03 -6.35
N ASN A 142 5.10 14.35 -7.29
CA ASN A 142 5.30 14.51 -8.74
C ASN A 142 6.76 14.28 -9.18
N LEU A 143 7.49 13.37 -8.52
CA LEU A 143 8.90 13.10 -8.81
C LEU A 143 9.13 12.63 -10.25
N THR A 144 8.14 11.95 -10.85
CA THR A 144 8.17 11.54 -12.25
C THR A 144 8.45 12.68 -13.23
N ALA A 145 8.03 13.92 -12.92
CA ALA A 145 8.27 15.06 -13.82
C ALA A 145 9.77 15.35 -14.03
N GLU A 146 10.62 14.97 -13.07
CA GLU A 146 12.07 15.11 -13.15
C GLU A 146 12.74 13.99 -13.98
N PHE A 147 11.99 12.94 -14.33
CA PHE A 147 12.51 11.76 -15.04
C PHE A 147 11.66 11.42 -16.27
N PRO A 148 11.69 12.24 -17.33
CA PRO A 148 10.82 12.09 -18.51
C PRO A 148 11.09 10.82 -19.34
N HIS A 149 12.25 10.19 -19.17
CA HIS A 149 12.60 8.93 -19.83
C HIS A 149 11.98 7.70 -19.13
N ARG A 150 11.44 7.85 -17.92
CA ARG A 150 10.80 6.77 -17.16
C ARG A 150 9.30 6.75 -17.39
N THR A 151 8.67 5.60 -17.16
CA THR A 151 7.22 5.46 -17.21
C THR A 151 6.55 6.44 -16.24
N PRO A 152 5.62 7.28 -16.70
CA PRO A 152 4.94 8.22 -15.83
C PRO A 152 4.17 7.52 -14.70
N ASN A 153 4.16 8.12 -13.51
CA ASN A 153 3.42 7.64 -12.34
C ASN A 153 3.82 6.23 -11.85
N SER A 154 4.96 5.70 -12.31
CA SER A 154 5.36 4.33 -11.96
C SER A 154 5.62 4.16 -10.47
N LEU A 155 5.04 3.12 -9.89
CA LEU A 155 5.27 2.64 -8.53
C LEU A 155 6.46 1.68 -8.44
N ILE A 156 7.13 1.40 -9.56
CA ILE A 156 8.30 0.54 -9.61
C ILE A 156 9.48 1.29 -8.99
N THR A 157 10.15 0.64 -8.02
CA THR A 157 11.38 1.20 -7.46
C THR A 157 12.53 1.00 -8.45
N PHE A 158 13.12 2.09 -8.91
CA PHE A 158 14.28 2.06 -9.79
C PHE A 158 15.55 1.73 -9.01
N CYS A 159 16.37 0.83 -9.56
CA CYS A 159 17.67 0.51 -8.99
C CYS A 159 18.70 1.55 -9.44
N PRO A 160 19.25 2.39 -8.54
CA PRO A 160 20.21 3.43 -8.93
C PRO A 160 21.55 2.86 -9.39
N ALA A 161 21.82 1.58 -9.12
CA ALA A 161 23.03 0.90 -9.57
C ALA A 161 22.89 0.25 -10.96
N CYS A 162 21.66 0.06 -11.46
CA CYS A 162 21.47 -0.46 -12.81
C CYS A 162 21.85 0.62 -13.83
N PRO A 163 22.66 0.29 -14.86
CA PRO A 163 22.96 1.21 -15.95
C PRO A 163 21.68 1.77 -16.60
N GLU A 164 21.56 3.09 -16.61
CA GLU A 164 20.47 3.85 -17.19
C GLU A 164 21.05 4.98 -18.05
N ASP A 165 20.75 4.90 -19.34
CA ASP A 165 21.22 5.87 -20.32
C ASP A 165 20.78 7.28 -19.93
N SER A 166 21.65 8.28 -20.13
CA SER A 166 21.46 9.68 -19.74
C SER A 166 21.27 9.98 -18.23
N PHE A 167 21.30 8.96 -17.35
CA PHE A 167 21.15 9.14 -15.90
C PHE A 167 22.44 8.83 -15.12
N ASN A 168 22.95 7.61 -15.21
CA ASN A 168 24.14 7.17 -14.45
C ASN A 168 25.23 6.51 -15.32
N MET A 169 25.08 6.56 -16.65
CA MET A 169 26.07 6.08 -17.62
C MET A 169 26.93 7.23 -18.18
N GLU A 170 28.16 6.91 -18.59
CA GLU A 170 29.02 7.90 -19.24
C GLU A 170 28.46 8.33 -20.62
N PRO A 171 28.64 9.60 -21.04
CA PRO A 171 28.23 10.04 -22.37
C PRO A 171 28.93 9.24 -23.48
N ASN A 172 28.17 8.81 -24.49
CA ASN A 172 28.64 7.93 -25.58
C ASN A 172 29.09 6.52 -25.14
N TRP A 173 28.52 5.99 -24.06
CA TRP A 173 28.80 4.63 -23.61
C TRP A 173 28.56 3.59 -24.72
N GLU A 174 27.72 3.85 -25.73
CA GLU A 174 27.47 2.92 -26.84
C GLU A 174 28.72 2.72 -27.72
N LYS A 175 29.66 3.68 -27.71
CA LYS A 175 30.92 3.61 -28.47
C LYS A 175 32.01 2.82 -27.74
N THR A 176 31.71 2.26 -26.57
CA THR A 176 32.66 1.48 -25.79
C THR A 176 33.22 0.32 -26.62
N PRO A 177 34.56 0.16 -26.72
CA PRO A 177 35.19 -0.95 -27.44
C PRO A 177 34.67 -2.30 -26.95
N SER A 178 34.60 -3.31 -27.84
CA SER A 178 33.95 -4.59 -27.48
C SER A 178 34.54 -5.24 -26.23
N LEU A 179 35.85 -5.10 -26.02
CA LEU A 179 36.57 -5.60 -24.84
C LEU A 179 36.01 -5.04 -23.52
N TYR A 180 35.44 -3.84 -23.53
CA TYR A 180 35.02 -3.09 -22.36
C TYR A 180 33.50 -2.99 -22.19
N ARG A 181 32.70 -3.46 -23.15
CA ARG A 181 31.23 -3.35 -23.11
C ARG A 181 30.58 -4.00 -21.89
N HIS A 182 31.23 -5.02 -21.32
CA HIS A 182 30.77 -5.69 -20.10
C HIS A 182 30.64 -4.75 -18.89
N MET A 183 31.37 -3.61 -18.87
CA MET A 183 31.25 -2.60 -17.82
C MET A 183 29.93 -1.83 -17.86
N ASN A 184 29.29 -1.76 -19.03
CA ASN A 184 28.04 -1.02 -19.26
C ASN A 184 26.83 -1.96 -19.35
N GLN A 185 26.94 -3.19 -18.85
CA GLN A 185 25.91 -4.20 -18.96
C GLN A 185 25.06 -4.28 -17.69
N VAL A 186 23.74 -4.41 -17.85
CA VAL A 186 22.83 -4.79 -16.76
C VAL A 186 22.97 -6.30 -16.52
N LEU A 187 23.34 -6.69 -15.30
CA LEU A 187 23.33 -8.08 -14.88
C LEU A 187 21.96 -8.41 -14.27
N TYR A 188 21.14 -9.13 -15.03
CA TYR A 188 19.88 -9.68 -14.49
C TYR A 188 20.16 -10.98 -13.72
N GLY A 189 20.39 -10.85 -12.42
CA GLY A 189 20.42 -11.98 -11.50
C GLY A 189 18.99 -12.46 -11.24
N LEU A 190 18.57 -13.51 -11.92
CA LEU A 190 17.30 -14.19 -11.63
C LEU A 190 17.54 -15.18 -10.50
N ASP A 191 17.29 -14.77 -9.26
CA ASP A 191 17.16 -15.72 -8.16
C ASP A 191 15.86 -16.51 -8.40
N GLY A 192 15.96 -17.81 -8.64
CA GLY A 192 14.82 -18.69 -8.97
C GLY A 192 13.81 -18.87 -7.84
N ASN A 193 13.84 -18.02 -6.83
CA ASN A 193 13.01 -18.05 -5.64
C ASN A 193 11.72 -17.21 -5.77
N PHE A 194 11.20 -17.05 -6.99
CA PHE A 194 9.92 -16.38 -7.22
C PHE A 194 8.77 -17.32 -6.89
N HIS A 195 8.33 -17.30 -5.64
CA HIS A 195 7.09 -17.96 -5.21
C HIS A 195 5.90 -17.05 -5.49
N THR A 196 5.50 -16.92 -6.75
CA THR A 196 4.21 -16.30 -7.08
C THR A 196 3.13 -17.32 -6.75
N GLY A 197 2.48 -17.15 -5.59
CA GLY A 197 1.38 -18.03 -5.20
C GLY A 197 0.29 -18.02 -6.29
N GLN A 198 0.20 -19.09 -7.06
CA GLN A 198 -0.93 -19.32 -7.96
C GLN A 198 -2.14 -19.73 -7.13
N TYR A 199 -2.73 -18.77 -6.44
CA TYR A 199 -4.09 -18.91 -5.96
C TYR A 199 -5.00 -18.50 -7.11
N THR A 200 -6.06 -19.27 -7.36
CA THR A 200 -7.18 -18.81 -8.17
C THR A 200 -7.65 -17.51 -7.53
N LYS A 201 -7.31 -16.37 -8.15
CA LYS A 201 -7.72 -15.07 -7.62
C LYS A 201 -9.24 -15.02 -7.60
N ASN A 202 -9.78 -14.32 -6.61
CA ASN A 202 -11.19 -14.03 -6.58
C ASN A 202 -11.51 -13.25 -7.88
N MET A 203 -12.39 -13.77 -8.72
CA MET A 203 -12.77 -13.16 -10.00
C MET A 203 -13.92 -12.17 -9.78
N ASP A 204 -13.87 -11.42 -8.68
CA ASP A 204 -14.87 -10.40 -8.39
C ASP A 204 -14.59 -9.20 -9.31
N PRO A 205 -15.51 -8.85 -10.24
CA PRO A 205 -15.31 -7.73 -11.14
C PRO A 205 -15.15 -6.38 -10.42
N ASP A 206 -15.60 -6.28 -9.16
CA ASP A 206 -15.44 -5.08 -8.35
C ASP A 206 -14.11 -5.05 -7.56
N ASP A 207 -13.37 -6.17 -7.49
CA ASP A 207 -12.04 -6.26 -6.86
C ASP A 207 -10.95 -5.81 -7.84
N ILE A 208 -10.93 -4.51 -8.10
CA ILE A 208 -9.95 -3.89 -8.98
C ILE A 208 -8.62 -3.65 -8.24
N THR A 209 -7.51 -4.00 -8.89
CA THR A 209 -6.18 -3.64 -8.38
C THR A 209 -5.94 -2.15 -8.55
N LEU A 210 -5.42 -1.48 -7.51
CA LEU A 210 -5.13 -0.05 -7.56
C LEU A 210 -3.92 0.28 -8.45
N GLU A 211 -3.00 -0.68 -8.62
CA GLU A 211 -1.75 -0.50 -9.35
C GLU A 211 -1.84 -0.95 -10.82
N THR A 212 -2.44 -2.12 -11.07
CA THR A 212 -2.40 -2.78 -12.40
C THR A 212 -3.27 -2.08 -13.44
N VAL A 213 -4.43 -1.53 -13.03
CA VAL A 213 -5.38 -0.84 -13.92
C VAL A 213 -4.77 0.39 -14.59
N ASN A 214 -3.71 0.96 -13.99
CA ASN A 214 -3.03 2.14 -14.51
C ASN A 214 -1.70 1.83 -15.19
N GLY A 215 -1.29 0.55 -15.27
CA GLY A 215 0.00 0.13 -15.83
C GLY A 215 1.22 0.69 -15.07
N ILE A 216 1.03 1.13 -13.82
CA ILE A 216 2.07 1.81 -13.02
C ILE A 216 2.83 0.86 -12.11
N GLY A 217 2.33 -0.36 -11.88
CA GLY A 217 2.95 -1.38 -11.04
C GLY A 217 3.90 -2.32 -11.79
N TYR A 218 4.29 -3.42 -11.13
CA TYR A 218 5.12 -4.48 -11.75
C TYR A 218 4.37 -5.32 -12.79
N PHE A 219 3.04 -5.42 -12.66
CA PHE A 219 2.21 -6.16 -13.60
C PHE A 219 1.61 -5.18 -14.61
N PRO A 220 1.64 -5.52 -15.92
CA PRO A 220 0.99 -4.72 -16.96
C PRO A 220 -0.53 -4.77 -16.84
N ASP A 221 -1.21 -3.79 -17.43
CA ASP A 221 -2.67 -3.77 -17.50
C ASP A 221 -3.22 -5.04 -18.17
N GLN A 222 -4.24 -5.63 -17.55
CA GLN A 222 -4.76 -6.92 -17.99
C GLN A 222 -5.43 -6.82 -19.36
N VAL A 223 -6.12 -5.72 -19.66
CA VAL A 223 -6.80 -5.52 -20.95
C VAL A 223 -5.76 -5.40 -22.07
N GLU A 224 -4.68 -4.67 -21.83
CA GLU A 224 -3.56 -4.57 -22.78
C GLU A 224 -2.91 -5.93 -23.04
N VAL A 225 -2.67 -6.73 -22.00
CA VAL A 225 -2.12 -8.09 -22.14
C VAL A 225 -3.06 -8.99 -22.92
N GLU A 226 -4.35 -8.99 -22.61
CA GLU A 226 -5.33 -9.81 -23.33
C GLU A 226 -5.39 -9.44 -24.82
N GLN A 227 -5.38 -8.14 -25.14
CA GLN A 227 -5.32 -7.67 -26.52
C GLN A 227 -4.04 -8.10 -27.23
N TYR A 228 -2.89 -8.07 -26.54
CA TYR A 228 -1.62 -8.52 -27.08
C TYR A 228 -1.62 -10.04 -27.34
N LEU A 229 -2.07 -10.84 -26.37
CA LEU A 229 -2.13 -12.29 -26.47
C LEU A 229 -3.07 -12.75 -27.60
N ASN A 230 -4.20 -12.07 -27.80
CA ASN A 230 -5.11 -12.37 -28.91
C ASN A 230 -4.49 -12.13 -30.30
N LYS A 231 -3.48 -11.25 -30.40
CA LYS A 231 -2.79 -10.94 -31.67
C LYS A 231 -1.49 -11.72 -31.84
N THR A 232 -0.96 -12.28 -30.76
CA THR A 232 0.35 -12.92 -30.76
C THR A 232 0.18 -14.42 -30.95
N PRO A 233 0.72 -15.02 -32.03
CA PRO A 233 0.65 -16.46 -32.21
C PRO A 233 1.43 -17.15 -31.09
N GLU A 234 0.87 -18.22 -30.56
CA GLU A 234 1.56 -19.05 -29.57
C GLU A 234 2.77 -19.71 -30.24
N VAL A 235 3.97 -19.27 -29.86
CA VAL A 235 5.21 -19.84 -30.36
C VAL A 235 5.60 -20.98 -29.44
N GLN A 236 5.72 -22.20 -29.98
CA GLN A 236 6.28 -23.31 -29.21
C GLN A 236 7.70 -22.96 -28.79
N GLU A 237 8.00 -23.14 -27.50
CA GLU A 237 9.35 -22.99 -26.96
C GLU A 237 10.29 -23.95 -27.70
N VAL A 238 11.12 -23.39 -28.58
CA VAL A 238 12.17 -24.16 -29.25
C VAL A 238 13.30 -24.32 -28.25
N ARG A 239 13.32 -25.45 -27.54
CA ARG A 239 14.50 -25.87 -26.77
C ARG A 239 15.65 -26.10 -27.74
N LEU A 240 16.50 -25.09 -27.89
CA LEU A 240 17.81 -25.23 -28.54
C LEU A 240 18.74 -26.03 -27.61
N LEU A 241 18.49 -27.32 -27.48
CA LEU A 241 19.38 -28.27 -26.82
C LEU A 241 20.56 -28.63 -27.76
N THR A 242 21.37 -27.65 -28.15
CA THR A 242 22.68 -27.92 -28.78
C THR A 242 23.56 -26.67 -28.76
N THR A 243 24.17 -26.38 -27.61
CA THR A 243 25.51 -25.78 -27.63
C THR A 243 26.50 -26.83 -27.12
N PRO A 244 27.37 -27.40 -27.97
CA PRO A 244 28.46 -28.24 -27.50
C PRO A 244 29.55 -27.30 -26.95
N PHE A 245 29.42 -26.87 -25.69
CA PHE A 245 30.40 -26.00 -25.03
C PHE A 245 31.60 -26.75 -24.42
N PHE A 246 31.80 -28.01 -24.80
CA PHE A 246 32.99 -28.79 -24.43
C PHE A 246 33.37 -29.71 -25.58
N ASN A 247 34.25 -29.25 -26.48
CA ASN A 247 35.12 -30.10 -27.28
C ASN A 247 36.22 -29.24 -27.91
N THR A 248 37.32 -29.04 -27.18
CA THR A 248 38.71 -29.08 -27.67
C THR A 248 39.69 -28.73 -26.56
N LEU A 249 40.08 -29.73 -25.76
CA LEU A 249 41.42 -29.81 -25.15
C LEU A 249 41.78 -31.29 -24.97
N SER A 250 42.36 -31.88 -26.02
CA SER A 250 43.40 -32.92 -25.99
C SER A 250 43.99 -33.05 -27.38
#